data_AF-A0A1B6FSD8-F1
#
_entry.id   AF-A0A1B6FSD8-F1
#
_cell.length_a   1.000
_cell.length_b   1.000
_cell.length_c   1.000
_cell.angle_alpha   90.00
_cell.angle_beta   90.00
_cell.angle_gamma   90.00
#
_symmetry.space_group_name_H-M   'P 1'
#
loop_
_entity.id
_entity.type
_entity.pdbx_description
1 polymer ?
#
loop_
_entity_poly.entity_id
_entity_poly.type
_entity_poly.pdbx_seq_one_letter_code
_entity_poly.pdbx_strand_id
1 'polypeptide(L)'
;MVKMKPIEFTPMTDDLSEELRVSCKPGLMPMAAITVSPSGCAMPEEYELYAERLHNFEVYEDDVWVISYPKCGTTWTQEMVWLIGNNCDFDAASDKLLLQRFPFLEAVSIIPQPQMDERAQFLDEHVLFADTIDFVEEQPSPRFIKSHLPVALLPKQIWTKKPKIIYVTRNPMDAAISYYHHHRLWNGYVGSYETFMEGFLQDKLVYSPFWEHVLEYKNMENQEHVLITSFEEMKADLKGVILRTGDFMGKKLSDEQVEELMFHLSFANMKNNPAINGEDFIKEVKEKHDMPEDDPELTFIRKGQVGGWK
;
A
#
# COMPACT_ATOMS: atom_id res chain seq x y z
N MET A 1 11.43 14.97 25.34
CA MET A 1 11.51 13.61 24.74
C MET A 1 10.33 12.81 25.24
N VAL A 2 9.31 12.60 24.40
CA VAL A 2 8.25 11.63 24.71
C VAL A 2 8.92 10.25 24.65
N LYS A 3 9.02 9.56 25.79
CA LYS A 3 9.47 8.16 25.80
C LYS A 3 8.40 7.36 25.06
N MET A 4 8.72 6.91 23.85
CA MET A 4 7.82 6.01 23.14
C MET A 4 7.74 4.69 23.92
N LYS A 5 6.52 4.18 24.08
CA LYS A 5 6.29 2.90 24.75
C LYS A 5 6.91 1.77 23.91
N PRO A 6 7.39 0.69 24.53
CA PRO A 6 7.80 -0.51 23.79
C PRO A 6 6.66 -1.02 22.90
N ILE A 7 7.03 -1.60 21.75
CA ILE A 7 6.08 -2.33 20.91
C ILE A 7 5.75 -3.63 21.63
N GLU A 8 4.47 -3.93 21.78
CA GLU A 8 3.97 -5.16 22.39
C GLU A 8 2.98 -5.82 21.43
N PHE A 9 3.04 -7.16 21.35
CA PHE A 9 2.22 -7.96 20.46
C PHE A 9 1.21 -8.77 21.28
N THR A 10 -0.07 -8.72 20.89
CA THR A 10 -1.14 -9.48 21.54
C THR A 10 -1.86 -10.35 20.51
N PRO A 11 -1.89 -11.68 20.67
CA PRO A 11 -2.59 -12.58 19.77
C PRO A 11 -4.09 -12.30 19.65
N MET A 12 -4.62 -12.45 18.44
CA MET A 12 -6.04 -12.31 18.12
C MET A 12 -6.74 -13.67 18.15
N THR A 13 -7.31 -14.03 19.31
CA THR A 13 -7.86 -15.37 19.58
C THR A 13 -9.39 -15.42 19.56
N ASP A 14 -10.08 -14.36 19.13
CA ASP A 14 -11.54 -14.37 19.00
C ASP A 14 -12.03 -15.16 17.78
N ASP A 15 -13.27 -15.67 17.88
CA ASP A 15 -13.87 -16.58 16.90
C ASP A 15 -13.90 -15.98 15.48
N LEU A 16 -14.21 -14.69 15.36
CA LEU A 16 -14.25 -14.00 14.07
C LEU A 16 -12.87 -13.91 13.42
N SER A 17 -11.83 -13.61 14.20
CA SER A 17 -10.45 -13.59 13.72
C SER A 17 -10.00 -14.97 13.23
N GLU A 18 -10.39 -16.03 13.95
CA GLU A 18 -10.10 -17.40 13.52
C GLU A 18 -10.86 -17.78 12.25
N GLU A 19 -12.16 -17.48 12.17
CA GLU A 19 -12.98 -17.73 10.99
C GLU A 19 -12.39 -17.04 9.74
N LEU A 20 -11.95 -15.79 9.88
CA LEU A 20 -11.29 -15.04 8.81
C LEU A 20 -9.99 -15.71 8.36
N ARG A 21 -9.14 -16.17 9.30
CA ARG A 21 -7.86 -16.84 8.99
C ARG A 21 -8.06 -18.17 8.27
N VAL A 22 -8.94 -19.05 8.78
CA VAL A 22 -9.16 -20.38 8.17
C VAL A 22 -9.87 -20.30 6.83
N SER A 23 -10.49 -19.15 6.52
CA SER A 23 -11.11 -18.87 5.22
C SER A 23 -10.12 -18.42 4.15
N CYS A 24 -8.82 -18.33 4.45
CA CYS A 24 -7.76 -17.96 3.50
C CYS A 24 -6.96 -19.19 3.03
N LYS A 25 -6.38 -19.11 1.83
CA LYS A 25 -5.54 -20.17 1.29
C LYS A 25 -4.12 -20.10 1.86
N PRO A 26 -3.55 -21.22 2.36
CA PRO A 26 -2.16 -21.26 2.78
C PRO A 26 -1.18 -20.89 1.66
N GLY A 27 -0.06 -20.26 2.02
CA GLY A 27 0.99 -19.84 1.08
C GLY A 27 0.71 -18.55 0.32
N LEU A 28 -0.47 -17.95 0.51
CA LEU A 28 -0.82 -16.59 0.10
C LEU A 28 -0.67 -15.61 1.26
N MET A 29 -0.94 -14.32 1.04
CA MET A 29 -0.80 -13.29 2.09
C MET A 29 -1.55 -13.70 3.37
N PRO A 30 -0.91 -13.64 4.55
CA PRO A 30 -1.56 -13.96 5.81
C PRO A 30 -2.62 -12.92 6.19
N MET A 31 -3.61 -13.39 6.95
CA MET A 31 -4.57 -12.53 7.65
C MET A 31 -3.95 -11.99 8.95
N ALA A 32 -4.62 -11.03 9.59
CA ALA A 32 -4.17 -10.56 10.88
C ALA A 32 -4.25 -11.66 11.95
N ALA A 33 -3.19 -11.75 12.77
CA ALA A 33 -3.04 -12.73 13.83
C ALA A 33 -2.66 -12.09 15.17
N ILE A 34 -2.10 -10.87 15.14
CA ILE A 34 -1.69 -10.11 16.32
C ILE A 34 -2.20 -8.67 16.24
N THR A 35 -2.38 -8.04 17.40
CA THR A 35 -2.52 -6.58 17.53
C THR A 35 -1.23 -5.99 18.10
N VAL A 36 -0.82 -4.85 17.58
CA VAL A 36 0.45 -4.19 17.88
C VAL A 36 0.20 -2.93 18.71
N SER A 37 0.69 -2.88 19.94
CA SER A 37 0.65 -1.67 20.78
C SER A 37 1.83 -0.74 20.46
N PRO A 38 1.67 0.61 20.53
CA PRO A 38 0.49 1.31 21.04
C PRO A 38 -0.58 1.65 19.99
N SER A 39 -0.41 1.31 18.71
CA SER A 39 -1.39 1.65 17.66
C SER A 39 -2.69 0.85 17.77
N GLY A 40 -2.64 -0.34 18.38
CA GLY A 40 -3.71 -1.33 18.28
C GLY A 40 -3.79 -1.98 16.90
N CYS A 41 -2.79 -1.77 16.04
CA CYS A 41 -2.83 -2.19 14.64
C CYS A 41 -2.86 -3.71 14.52
N ALA A 42 -3.82 -4.24 13.78
CA ALA A 42 -3.89 -5.65 13.43
C ALA A 42 -2.87 -5.98 12.33
N MET A 43 -2.01 -6.97 12.57
CA MET A 43 -0.93 -7.39 11.66
C MET A 43 -0.82 -8.93 11.62
N PRO A 44 -0.21 -9.50 10.57
CA PRO A 44 0.24 -10.90 10.58
C PRO A 44 1.26 -11.15 11.69
N GLU A 45 1.40 -12.41 12.11
CA GLU A 45 2.35 -12.81 13.16
C GLU A 45 3.80 -12.53 12.74
N GLU A 46 4.10 -12.67 11.44
CA GLU A 46 5.41 -12.42 10.83
C GLU A 46 5.90 -10.98 11.05
N TYR A 47 5.00 -10.03 11.29
CA TYR A 47 5.37 -8.64 11.60
C TYR A 47 6.26 -8.52 12.84
N GLU A 48 6.10 -9.38 13.84
CA GLU A 48 6.94 -9.37 15.04
C GLU A 48 8.42 -9.53 14.71
N LEU A 49 8.77 -10.31 13.68
CA LEU A 49 10.14 -10.56 13.25
C LEU A 49 10.83 -9.31 12.67
N TYR A 50 10.05 -8.38 12.12
CA TYR A 50 10.55 -7.20 11.38
C TYR A 50 10.25 -5.88 12.07
N ALA A 51 9.39 -5.87 13.10
CA ALA A 51 8.94 -4.65 13.76
C ALA A 51 10.09 -3.76 14.23
N GLU A 52 11.13 -4.33 14.84
CA GLU A 52 12.29 -3.55 15.30
C GLU A 52 13.07 -2.93 14.12
N ARG A 53 13.29 -3.68 13.03
CA ARG A 53 13.97 -3.20 11.83
C ARG A 53 13.18 -2.08 11.16
N LEU A 54 11.88 -2.30 10.92
CA LEU A 54 10.99 -1.29 10.35
C LEU A 54 10.97 -0.02 11.20
N HIS A 55 10.90 -0.15 12.52
CA HIS A 55 10.82 0.99 13.43
C HIS A 55 12.15 1.77 13.52
N ASN A 56 13.28 1.11 13.29
CA ASN A 56 14.62 1.71 13.29
C ASN A 56 15.16 2.03 11.88
N PHE A 57 14.38 1.78 10.83
CA PHE A 57 14.74 2.08 9.44
C PHE A 57 15.23 3.52 9.29
N GLU A 58 16.33 3.69 8.55
CA GLU A 58 16.95 4.99 8.34
C GLU A 58 16.13 5.82 7.36
N VAL A 59 15.76 7.04 7.77
CA VAL A 59 14.94 7.96 6.96
C VAL A 59 15.81 9.16 6.55
N TYR A 60 15.70 9.55 5.28
CA TYR A 60 16.36 10.72 4.72
C TYR A 60 15.36 11.86 4.51
N GLU A 61 15.85 13.11 4.50
CA GLU A 61 15.01 14.31 4.36
C GLU A 61 14.37 14.41 2.98
N ASP A 62 14.99 13.81 1.96
CA ASP A 62 14.54 13.81 0.57
C ASP A 62 13.74 12.55 0.19
N ASP A 63 13.44 11.66 1.15
CA ASP A 63 12.49 10.59 0.92
C ASP A 63 11.09 11.14 0.59
N VAL A 64 10.34 10.38 -0.21
CA VAL A 64 8.96 10.65 -0.56
C VAL A 64 8.11 9.43 -0.25
N TRP A 65 7.18 9.58 0.69
CA TRP A 65 6.33 8.50 1.18
C TRP A 65 4.92 8.63 0.59
N VAL A 66 4.37 7.54 0.09
CA VAL A 66 2.94 7.42 -0.24
C VAL A 66 2.31 6.43 0.71
N ILE A 67 1.40 6.92 1.54
CA ILE A 67 0.78 6.17 2.63
C ILE A 67 -0.74 6.20 2.50
N SER A 68 -1.39 5.10 2.86
CA SER A 68 -2.84 5.01 2.90
C SER A 68 -3.26 3.78 3.69
N TYR A 69 -4.48 3.73 4.22
CA TYR A 69 -5.08 2.42 4.48
C TYR A 69 -5.21 1.65 3.14
N PRO A 70 -5.06 0.32 3.12
CA PRO A 70 -5.16 -0.46 1.88
C PRO A 70 -6.38 -0.10 1.03
N LYS A 71 -6.17 -0.08 -0.29
CA LYS A 71 -7.24 0.12 -1.30
C LYS A 71 -7.89 1.51 -1.32
N CYS A 72 -7.20 2.52 -0.80
CA CYS A 72 -7.63 3.91 -0.85
C CYS A 72 -7.08 4.72 -2.05
N GLY A 73 -6.38 4.11 -3.01
CA GLY A 73 -5.86 4.81 -4.21
C GLY A 73 -4.34 4.92 -4.30
N THR A 74 -3.62 4.19 -3.45
CA THR A 74 -2.15 4.18 -3.33
C THR A 74 -1.44 4.01 -4.66
N THR A 75 -1.83 3.04 -5.50
CA THR A 75 -1.22 2.78 -6.82
C THR A 75 -1.30 3.99 -7.73
N TRP A 76 -2.45 4.67 -7.74
CA TRP A 76 -2.66 5.86 -8.57
C TRP A 76 -1.78 7.02 -8.12
N THR A 77 -1.67 7.20 -6.80
CA THR A 77 -0.83 8.25 -6.21
C THR A 77 0.66 7.95 -6.34
N GLN A 78 1.12 6.70 -6.17
CA GLN A 78 2.52 6.32 -6.39
C GLN A 78 2.97 6.65 -7.81
N GLU A 79 2.17 6.28 -8.81
CA GLU A 79 2.53 6.55 -10.21
C GLU A 79 2.62 8.05 -10.49
N MET A 80 1.62 8.82 -10.03
CA MET A 80 1.62 10.27 -10.15
C MET A 80 2.85 10.91 -9.48
N VAL A 81 3.12 10.54 -8.23
CA VAL A 81 4.22 11.10 -7.43
C VAL A 81 5.58 10.74 -8.04
N TRP A 82 5.75 9.50 -8.50
CA TRP A 82 7.00 9.06 -9.11
C TRP A 82 7.30 9.83 -10.40
N LEU A 83 6.31 9.96 -11.29
CA LEU A 83 6.46 10.72 -12.53
C LEU A 83 6.77 12.18 -12.25
N ILE A 84 6.03 12.85 -11.35
CA ILE A 84 6.30 14.24 -10.97
C ILE A 84 7.72 14.40 -10.41
N GLY A 85 8.14 13.49 -9.52
CA GLY A 85 9.48 13.49 -8.93
C GLY A 85 10.60 13.34 -9.96
N ASN A 86 10.36 12.52 -10.98
CA ASN A 86 11.29 12.19 -12.06
C ASN A 86 11.03 12.98 -13.35
N ASN A 87 10.44 14.17 -13.25
CA ASN A 87 10.25 15.12 -14.36
C ASN A 87 9.41 14.58 -15.53
N CYS A 88 8.43 13.73 -15.25
CA CYS A 88 7.55 13.07 -16.21
C CYS A 88 8.32 12.16 -17.19
N ASP A 89 9.33 11.45 -16.71
CA ASP A 89 10.03 10.43 -17.49
C ASP A 89 9.17 9.15 -17.63
N PHE A 90 8.32 9.13 -18.66
CA PHE A 90 7.40 8.02 -18.93
C PHE A 90 8.11 6.77 -19.46
N ASP A 91 9.27 6.93 -20.12
CA ASP A 91 10.07 5.81 -20.62
C ASP A 91 10.63 5.03 -19.41
N ALA A 92 11.27 5.74 -18.47
CA ALA A 92 11.76 5.12 -17.24
C ALA A 92 10.63 4.54 -16.36
N ALA A 93 9.43 5.13 -16.38
CA ALA A 93 8.26 4.59 -15.68
C ALA A 93 7.76 3.26 -16.29
N SER A 94 7.98 3.06 -17.58
CA SER A 94 7.57 1.86 -18.33
C SER A 94 8.61 0.74 -18.30
N ASP A 95 9.89 1.10 -18.17
CA ASP A 95 11.01 0.15 -18.11
C ASP A 95 11.06 -0.68 -16.82
N LYS A 96 10.44 -0.19 -15.73
CA LYS A 96 10.44 -0.85 -14.42
C LYS A 96 9.04 -0.95 -13.83
N LEU A 97 8.78 -2.06 -13.15
CA LEU A 97 7.54 -2.27 -12.41
C LEU A 97 7.39 -1.18 -11.33
N LEU A 98 6.14 -0.79 -11.05
CA LEU A 98 5.84 0.19 -10.02
C LEU A 98 6.40 -0.23 -8.65
N LEU A 99 6.40 -1.53 -8.34
CA LEU A 99 6.95 -2.08 -7.11
C LEU A 99 8.47 -1.91 -6.98
N GLN A 100 9.21 -1.83 -8.09
CA GLN A 100 10.63 -1.50 -8.10
C GLN A 100 10.86 0.01 -7.95
N ARG A 101 9.99 0.82 -8.56
CA ARG A 101 10.06 2.29 -8.55
C ARG A 101 9.59 2.90 -7.22
N PHE A 102 8.67 2.22 -6.55
CA PHE A 102 8.00 2.63 -5.32
C PHE A 102 7.89 1.42 -4.36
N PRO A 103 9.03 0.92 -3.84
CA PRO A 103 9.05 -0.28 -3.01
C PRO A 103 8.16 -0.18 -1.77
N PHE A 104 7.56 -1.32 -1.43
CA PHE A 104 6.65 -1.47 -0.30
C PHE A 104 7.43 -1.90 0.94
N LEU A 105 7.73 -0.95 1.82
CA LEU A 105 8.70 -1.14 2.90
C LEU A 105 8.42 -2.37 3.77
N GLU A 106 7.20 -2.48 4.29
CA GLU A 106 6.82 -3.57 5.20
C GLU A 106 6.32 -4.83 4.48
N ALA A 107 6.44 -4.94 3.16
CA ALA A 107 5.97 -6.12 2.41
C ALA A 107 6.62 -7.42 2.91
N VAL A 108 7.89 -7.37 3.34
CA VAL A 108 8.60 -8.51 3.94
C VAL A 108 7.85 -9.14 5.14
N SER A 109 7.03 -8.35 5.82
CA SER A 109 6.27 -8.76 7.01
C SER A 109 4.82 -9.17 6.76
N ILE A 110 4.32 -9.02 5.52
CA ILE A 110 2.92 -9.29 5.17
C ILE A 110 2.78 -10.15 3.90
N ILE A 111 3.89 -10.55 3.29
CA ILE A 111 3.94 -11.47 2.16
C ILE A 111 4.79 -12.65 2.59
N PRO A 112 4.29 -13.90 2.47
CA PRO A 112 5.06 -15.07 2.78
C PRO A 112 6.34 -15.09 1.96
N GLN A 113 7.47 -15.15 2.65
CA GLN A 113 8.75 -15.35 1.98
C GLN A 113 8.83 -16.83 1.59
N PRO A 114 8.87 -17.17 0.29
CA PRO A 114 9.10 -18.55 -0.10
C PRO A 114 10.43 -19.02 0.50
N GLN A 115 10.53 -20.31 0.81
CA GLN A 115 11.83 -20.96 1.04
C GLN A 115 12.58 -21.01 -0.29
N MET A 116 13.06 -19.85 -0.76
CA MET A 116 13.79 -19.73 -2.01
C MET A 116 15.22 -20.21 -1.81
N ASP A 117 15.70 -20.98 -2.79
CA ASP A 117 17.11 -21.29 -2.97
C ASP A 117 17.89 -19.96 -3.10
N GLU A 118 19.03 -19.82 -2.43
CA GLU A 118 19.80 -18.56 -2.23
C GLU A 118 20.13 -17.82 -3.55
N ARG A 119 19.99 -18.48 -4.70
CA ARG A 119 20.28 -17.93 -6.03
C ARG A 119 19.11 -17.18 -6.68
N ALA A 120 17.88 -17.32 -6.17
CA ALA A 120 16.69 -16.66 -6.73
C ALA A 120 16.42 -15.25 -6.14
N GLN A 121 17.16 -14.86 -5.09
CA GLN A 121 16.97 -13.61 -4.35
C GLN A 121 17.33 -12.34 -5.14
N PHE A 122 17.91 -12.47 -6.34
CA PHE A 122 18.46 -11.36 -7.13
C PHE A 122 17.94 -11.29 -8.57
N LEU A 123 16.86 -12.01 -8.91
CA LEU A 123 16.15 -11.74 -10.15
C LEU A 123 15.27 -10.51 -9.92
N ASP A 124 15.50 -9.45 -10.72
CA ASP A 124 14.81 -8.14 -10.66
C ASP A 124 13.28 -8.25 -10.56
N GLU A 125 12.71 -9.36 -11.01
CA GLU A 125 11.27 -9.63 -11.13
C GLU A 125 10.59 -10.04 -9.79
N HIS A 126 11.35 -10.16 -8.69
CA HIS A 126 10.85 -10.69 -7.41
C HIS A 126 11.00 -9.75 -6.22
N VAL A 127 10.88 -8.43 -6.42
CA VAL A 127 10.98 -7.43 -5.34
C VAL A 127 10.08 -7.73 -4.13
N LEU A 128 8.89 -8.32 -4.32
CA LEU A 128 7.99 -8.68 -3.22
C LEU A 128 8.45 -9.91 -2.39
N PHE A 129 9.36 -10.71 -2.93
CA PHE A 129 9.96 -11.89 -2.28
C PHE A 129 11.41 -11.64 -1.83
N ALA A 130 11.90 -10.41 -1.97
CA ALA A 130 13.16 -9.97 -1.40
C ALA A 130 12.93 -9.42 0.02
N ASP A 131 14.01 -9.24 0.77
CA ASP A 131 13.97 -8.39 1.96
C ASP A 131 13.70 -6.94 1.52
N THR A 132 12.45 -6.52 1.63
CA THR A 132 12.02 -5.20 1.13
C THR A 132 12.58 -4.05 1.94
N ILE A 133 13.10 -4.30 3.14
CA ILE A 133 13.79 -3.27 3.92
C ILE A 133 15.13 -2.99 3.25
N ASP A 134 15.94 -4.03 3.03
CA ASP A 134 17.26 -3.90 2.39
C ASP A 134 17.13 -3.34 0.97
N PHE A 135 16.13 -3.80 0.21
CA PHE A 135 15.87 -3.28 -1.14
C PHE A 135 15.64 -1.77 -1.15
N VAL A 136 14.90 -1.22 -0.17
CA VAL A 136 14.66 0.22 -0.04
C VAL A 136 15.94 0.95 0.38
N GLU A 137 16.74 0.37 1.28
CA GLU A 137 18.01 0.94 1.73
C GLU A 137 19.01 1.10 0.58
N GLU A 138 18.98 0.19 -0.39
CA GLU A 138 19.86 0.21 -1.58
C GLU A 138 19.38 1.16 -2.69
N GLN A 139 18.17 1.70 -2.61
CA GLN A 139 17.67 2.63 -3.64
C GLN A 139 18.41 3.98 -3.60
N PRO A 140 18.71 4.57 -4.77
CA PRO A 140 19.28 5.90 -4.82
C PRO A 140 18.28 6.95 -4.31
N SER A 141 18.79 7.99 -3.66
CA SER A 141 17.97 9.16 -3.31
C SER A 141 17.58 9.98 -4.56
N PRO A 142 16.39 10.62 -4.56
CA PRO A 142 15.35 10.51 -3.54
C PRO A 142 14.65 9.15 -3.60
N ARG A 143 14.45 8.51 -2.44
CA ARG A 143 13.73 7.23 -2.36
C ARG A 143 12.23 7.47 -2.36
N PHE A 144 11.52 6.66 -3.13
CA PHE A 144 10.07 6.68 -3.21
C PHE A 144 9.51 5.45 -2.50
N ILE A 145 8.82 5.65 -1.38
CA ILE A 145 8.51 4.56 -0.44
C ILE A 145 7.00 4.44 -0.27
N LYS A 146 6.48 3.23 -0.46
CA LYS A 146 5.09 2.90 -0.16
C LYS A 146 5.00 2.34 1.25
N SER A 147 3.97 2.75 2.00
CA SER A 147 3.59 2.08 3.25
C SER A 147 2.06 2.10 3.46
N HIS A 148 1.59 1.16 4.27
CA HIS A 148 0.26 1.07 4.83
C HIS A 148 0.28 1.11 6.37
N LEU A 149 1.44 1.37 7.00
CA LEU A 149 1.55 1.44 8.45
C LEU A 149 0.83 2.68 9.02
N PRO A 150 0.22 2.56 10.22
CA PRO A 150 -0.26 3.70 10.98
C PRO A 150 0.90 4.53 11.57
N VAL A 151 0.60 5.73 12.06
CA VAL A 151 1.61 6.72 12.51
C VAL A 151 2.56 6.12 13.55
N ALA A 152 2.03 5.39 14.53
CA ALA A 152 2.86 4.85 15.61
C ALA A 152 3.79 3.71 15.18
N LEU A 153 3.57 3.09 14.01
CA LEU A 153 4.39 1.98 13.50
C LEU A 153 5.39 2.38 12.40
N LEU A 154 5.32 3.63 11.91
CA LEU A 154 6.32 4.16 10.99
C LEU A 154 7.73 4.24 11.64
N PRO A 155 8.80 4.33 10.83
CA PRO A 155 10.15 4.51 11.34
C PRO A 155 10.25 5.77 12.21
N LYS A 156 10.92 5.67 13.38
CA LYS A 156 11.02 6.79 14.35
C LYS A 156 11.53 8.08 13.73
N GLN A 157 12.50 7.93 12.82
CA GLN A 157 13.20 9.05 12.22
C GLN A 157 12.29 9.90 11.33
N ILE A 158 11.16 9.36 10.84
CA ILE A 158 10.22 10.08 9.97
C ILE A 158 9.73 11.38 10.63
N TRP A 159 9.52 11.36 11.95
CA TRP A 159 9.03 12.52 12.71
C TRP A 159 10.10 13.59 12.97
N THR A 160 11.38 13.21 12.91
CA THR A 160 12.50 14.14 13.09
C THR A 160 13.03 14.67 11.77
N LYS A 161 13.10 13.82 10.74
CA LYS A 161 13.61 14.13 9.39
C LYS A 161 12.57 14.85 8.55
N LYS A 162 11.28 14.57 8.82
CA LYS A 162 10.13 15.18 8.14
C LYS A 162 10.24 15.10 6.60
N PRO A 163 10.43 13.89 6.04
CA PRO A 163 10.35 13.71 4.60
C PRO A 163 8.94 14.06 4.09
N LYS A 164 8.79 14.17 2.77
CA LYS A 164 7.46 14.39 2.20
C LYS A 164 6.59 13.15 2.40
N ILE A 165 5.39 13.32 2.94
CA ILE A 165 4.38 12.27 3.12
C ILE A 165 3.13 12.68 2.34
N ILE A 166 2.70 11.84 1.40
CA ILE A 166 1.42 11.95 0.72
C ILE A 166 0.49 10.87 1.28
N TYR A 167 -0.57 11.28 1.98
CA TYR A 167 -1.59 10.38 2.52
C TYR A 167 -2.85 10.38 1.65
N VAL A 168 -3.38 9.19 1.35
CA VAL A 168 -4.57 9.02 0.50
C VAL A 168 -5.72 8.40 1.29
N THR A 169 -6.83 9.12 1.38
CA THR A 169 -8.08 8.62 1.98
C THR A 169 -9.06 8.13 0.92
N ARG A 170 -10.06 7.35 1.35
CA ARG A 170 -11.20 6.96 0.53
C ARG A 170 -12.45 6.80 1.40
N ASN A 171 -13.63 6.88 0.79
CA ASN A 171 -14.86 6.48 1.45
C ASN A 171 -14.70 5.05 2.05
N PRO A 172 -15.03 4.85 3.33
CA PRO A 172 -14.85 3.58 4.04
C PRO A 172 -15.55 2.39 3.37
N MET A 173 -16.76 2.60 2.82
CA MET A 173 -17.56 1.52 2.23
C MET A 173 -16.95 1.06 0.90
N ASP A 174 -16.52 2.02 0.08
CA ASP A 174 -15.79 1.70 -1.15
C ASP A 174 -14.43 1.05 -0.86
N ALA A 175 -13.74 1.49 0.21
CA ALA A 175 -12.49 0.89 0.66
C ALA A 175 -12.69 -0.56 1.13
N ALA A 176 -13.68 -0.81 2.00
CA ALA A 176 -14.02 -2.14 2.51
C ALA A 176 -14.36 -3.14 1.39
N ILE A 177 -15.24 -2.75 0.45
CA ILE A 177 -15.57 -3.58 -0.72
C ILE A 177 -14.33 -3.86 -1.56
N SER A 178 -13.52 -2.83 -1.82
CA SER A 178 -12.28 -3.02 -2.58
C SER A 178 -11.28 -3.90 -1.85
N TYR A 179 -11.28 -3.90 -0.52
CA TYR A 179 -10.39 -4.72 0.30
C TYR A 179 -10.85 -6.17 0.38
N TYR A 180 -12.16 -6.43 0.36
CA TYR A 180 -12.72 -7.77 0.19
C TYR A 180 -12.23 -8.43 -1.10
N HIS A 181 -12.40 -7.77 -2.25
CA HIS A 181 -11.91 -8.29 -3.53
C HIS A 181 -10.39 -8.48 -3.56
N HIS A 182 -9.64 -7.61 -2.88
CA HIS A 182 -8.20 -7.76 -2.75
C HIS A 182 -7.81 -8.99 -1.94
N HIS A 183 -8.51 -9.29 -0.83
CA HIS A 183 -8.26 -10.51 -0.05
C HIS A 183 -8.68 -11.78 -0.77
N ARG A 184 -9.76 -11.74 -1.56
CA ARG A 184 -10.09 -12.86 -2.45
C ARG A 184 -8.94 -13.20 -3.40
N LEU A 185 -8.23 -12.18 -3.88
CA LEU A 185 -7.11 -12.32 -4.81
C LEU A 185 -5.80 -12.70 -4.10
N TRP A 186 -5.39 -11.97 -3.06
CA TRP A 186 -4.04 -12.08 -2.50
C TRP A 186 -3.93 -12.92 -1.24
N ASN A 187 -5.04 -13.17 -0.55
CA ASN A 187 -5.10 -14.09 0.60
C ASN A 187 -5.88 -15.37 0.24
N GLY A 188 -6.42 -15.46 -0.98
CA GLY A 188 -7.29 -16.56 -1.41
C GLY A 188 -8.54 -16.69 -0.54
N TYR A 189 -9.08 -15.58 -0.05
CA TYR A 189 -10.24 -15.59 0.86
C TYR A 189 -11.47 -16.19 0.17
N VAL A 190 -12.05 -17.23 0.77
CA VAL A 190 -13.26 -17.93 0.31
C VAL A 190 -14.45 -17.82 1.27
N GLY A 191 -14.30 -17.06 2.36
CA GLY A 191 -15.38 -16.80 3.31
C GLY A 191 -16.45 -15.87 2.75
N SER A 192 -17.52 -15.68 3.52
CA SER A 192 -18.66 -14.85 3.07
C SER A 192 -18.30 -13.36 3.01
N TYR A 193 -19.00 -12.62 2.17
CA TYR A 193 -18.88 -11.17 2.13
C TYR A 193 -19.27 -10.55 3.48
N GLU A 194 -20.31 -11.08 4.11
CA GLU A 194 -20.83 -10.66 5.41
C GLU A 194 -19.79 -10.84 6.53
N THR A 195 -19.17 -12.01 6.63
CA THR A 195 -18.08 -12.29 7.58
C THR A 195 -16.92 -11.32 7.38
N PHE A 196 -16.53 -11.07 6.12
CA PHE A 196 -15.45 -10.13 5.83
C PHE A 196 -15.80 -8.69 6.27
N MET A 197 -17.02 -8.24 6.00
CA MET A 197 -17.48 -6.91 6.40
C MET A 197 -17.58 -6.77 7.92
N GLU A 198 -18.02 -7.83 8.62
CA GLU A 198 -17.98 -7.87 10.08
C GLU A 198 -16.53 -7.75 10.59
N GLY A 199 -15.59 -8.47 9.95
CA GLY A 199 -14.16 -8.34 10.18
C GLY A 199 -13.63 -6.91 10.01
N PHE A 200 -14.03 -6.22 8.94
CA PHE A 200 -13.67 -4.83 8.70
C PHE A 200 -14.22 -3.91 9.80
N LEU A 201 -15.49 -4.08 10.20
CA LEU A 201 -16.15 -3.24 11.20
C LEU A 201 -15.64 -3.48 12.63
N GLN A 202 -15.12 -4.68 12.91
CA GLN A 202 -14.55 -5.06 14.22
C GLN A 202 -13.01 -4.99 14.25
N ASP A 203 -12.40 -4.29 13.28
CA ASP A 203 -10.97 -4.04 13.20
C ASP A 203 -10.10 -5.32 13.16
N LYS A 204 -10.58 -6.37 12.49
CA LYS A 204 -9.93 -7.69 12.41
C LYS A 204 -9.04 -7.88 11.19
N LEU A 205 -9.00 -6.92 10.27
CA LEU A 205 -8.22 -7.00 9.04
C LEU A 205 -6.84 -6.34 9.22
N VAL A 206 -5.86 -6.76 8.42
CA VAL A 206 -4.52 -6.16 8.45
C VAL A 206 -4.60 -4.63 8.27
N TYR A 207 -3.79 -3.89 9.04
CA TYR A 207 -3.78 -2.42 9.13
C TYR A 207 -4.98 -1.75 9.82
N SER A 208 -5.95 -2.51 10.33
CA SER A 208 -7.05 -1.95 11.14
C SER A 208 -6.54 -1.55 12.54
N PRO A 209 -7.14 -0.58 13.26
CA PRO A 209 -8.44 0.06 12.98
C PRO A 209 -8.45 1.06 11.82
N PHE A 210 -9.43 0.94 10.91
CA PHE A 210 -9.53 1.83 9.74
C PHE A 210 -9.67 3.31 10.13
N TRP A 211 -10.51 3.58 11.13
CA TRP A 211 -10.84 4.95 11.52
C TRP A 211 -9.67 5.66 12.18
N GLU A 212 -9.04 5.03 13.17
CA GLU A 212 -7.85 5.58 13.82
C GLU A 212 -6.73 5.79 12.81
N HIS A 213 -6.52 4.81 11.91
CA HIS A 213 -5.54 4.97 10.83
C HIS A 213 -5.80 6.24 10.00
N VAL A 214 -7.03 6.50 9.56
CA VAL A 214 -7.35 7.72 8.80
C VAL A 214 -7.24 8.99 9.64
N LEU A 215 -7.73 8.97 10.88
CA LEU A 215 -7.75 10.13 11.77
C LEU A 215 -6.35 10.56 12.18
N GLU A 216 -5.45 9.62 12.47
CA GLU A 216 -4.06 9.90 12.82
C GLU A 216 -3.37 10.74 11.74
N TYR A 217 -3.47 10.35 10.47
CA TYR A 217 -2.89 11.13 9.37
C TYR A 217 -3.64 12.45 9.13
N LYS A 218 -4.98 12.46 9.25
CA LYS A 218 -5.78 13.69 9.11
C LYS A 218 -5.42 14.75 10.15
N ASN A 219 -5.07 14.35 11.38
CA ASN A 219 -4.59 15.27 12.41
C ASN A 219 -3.26 15.96 12.04
N MET A 220 -2.55 15.47 11.03
CA MET A 220 -1.30 16.06 10.52
C MET A 220 -1.49 16.93 9.28
N GLU A 221 -2.72 17.20 8.82
CA GLU A 221 -2.98 17.89 7.54
C GLU A 221 -2.41 19.32 7.45
N ASN A 222 -2.11 19.94 8.59
CA ASN A 222 -1.51 21.26 8.67
C ASN A 222 0.03 21.24 8.73
N GLN A 223 0.66 20.06 8.65
CA GLN A 223 2.12 19.94 8.63
C GLN A 223 2.65 20.17 7.21
N GLU A 224 3.66 21.03 7.05
CA GLU A 224 4.19 21.40 5.72
C GLU A 224 4.76 20.24 4.90
N HIS A 225 5.17 19.15 5.56
CA HIS A 225 5.72 17.95 4.94
C HIS A 225 4.67 16.86 4.70
N VAL A 226 3.38 17.16 4.92
CA VAL A 226 2.26 16.22 4.76
C VAL A 226 1.25 16.80 3.77
N LEU A 227 1.00 16.07 2.69
CA LEU A 227 -0.09 16.35 1.76
C LEU A 227 -1.17 15.29 1.93
N ILE A 228 -2.42 15.71 2.15
CA ILE A 228 -3.55 14.78 2.17
C ILE A 228 -4.38 14.98 0.91
N THR A 229 -4.72 13.86 0.27
CA THR A 229 -5.66 13.82 -0.85
C THR A 229 -6.64 12.65 -0.65
N SER A 230 -7.65 12.57 -1.50
CA SER A 230 -8.59 11.46 -1.50
C SER A 230 -8.73 10.83 -2.88
N PHE A 231 -9.13 9.56 -2.90
CA PHE A 231 -9.54 8.88 -4.13
C PHE A 231 -10.66 9.66 -4.84
N GLU A 232 -11.59 10.21 -4.06
CA GLU A 232 -12.71 11.01 -4.55
C GLU A 232 -12.25 12.31 -5.20
N GLU A 233 -11.29 13.03 -4.60
CA GLU A 233 -10.68 14.23 -5.22
C GLU A 233 -9.97 13.88 -6.52
N MET A 234 -9.16 12.81 -6.55
CA MET A 234 -8.48 12.36 -7.78
C MET A 234 -9.48 12.03 -8.88
N LYS A 235 -10.63 11.46 -8.53
CA LYS A 235 -11.71 11.17 -9.49
C LYS A 235 -12.46 12.41 -9.95
N ALA A 236 -12.64 13.40 -9.08
CA ALA A 236 -13.41 14.61 -9.37
C ALA A 236 -12.61 15.65 -10.16
N ASP A 237 -11.35 15.85 -9.79
CA ASP A 237 -10.45 16.84 -10.40
C ASP A 237 -8.99 16.35 -10.36
N LEU A 238 -8.65 15.43 -11.27
CA LEU A 238 -7.29 14.92 -11.38
C LEU A 238 -6.27 16.04 -11.69
N LYS A 239 -6.65 17.03 -12.52
CA LYS A 239 -5.77 18.14 -12.90
C LYS A 239 -5.37 18.95 -11.67
N GLY A 240 -6.35 19.33 -10.85
CA GLY A 240 -6.09 20.06 -9.60
C GLY A 240 -5.21 19.27 -8.64
N VAL A 241 -5.42 17.95 -8.51
CA VAL A 241 -4.58 17.09 -7.67
C VAL A 241 -3.15 16.99 -8.20
N ILE A 242 -2.95 16.85 -9.51
CA ILE A 242 -1.61 16.81 -10.13
C ILE A 242 -0.85 18.11 -9.84
N LEU A 243 -1.46 19.27 -10.08
CA LEU A 243 -0.84 20.57 -9.84
C LEU A 243 -0.47 20.77 -8.37
N ARG A 244 -1.41 20.46 -7.46
CA ARG A 244 -1.20 20.54 -6.01
C ARG A 244 -0.08 19.60 -5.54
N THR A 245 0.02 18.40 -6.13
CA THR A 245 1.10 17.45 -5.83
C THR A 245 2.43 17.95 -6.37
N GLY A 246 2.46 18.52 -7.58
CA GLY A 246 3.64 19.17 -8.16
C GLY A 246 4.18 20.28 -7.26
N ASP A 247 3.31 21.20 -6.83
CA ASP A 247 3.68 22.28 -5.91
C ASP A 247 4.24 21.75 -4.59
N PHE A 248 3.58 20.76 -3.98
CA PHE A 248 4.05 20.11 -2.76
C PHE A 248 5.42 19.42 -2.94
N MET A 249 5.66 18.82 -4.11
CA MET A 249 6.94 18.22 -4.46
C MET A 249 8.03 19.24 -4.84
N GLY A 250 7.68 20.52 -4.96
CA GLY A 250 8.59 21.57 -5.43
C GLY A 250 8.87 21.49 -6.93
N LYS A 251 7.94 20.91 -7.71
CA LYS A 251 8.05 20.69 -9.15
C LYS A 251 7.01 21.53 -9.88
N LYS A 252 7.47 22.47 -10.70
CA LYS A 252 6.60 23.25 -11.60
C LYS A 252 6.37 22.47 -12.89
N LEU A 253 5.14 22.03 -13.09
CA LEU A 253 4.74 21.29 -14.28
C LEU A 253 4.29 22.26 -15.38
N SER A 254 4.66 21.99 -16.62
CA SER A 254 4.09 22.68 -17.79
C SER A 254 2.67 22.18 -18.06
N ASP A 255 1.88 22.95 -18.84
CA ASP A 255 0.56 22.50 -19.27
C ASP A 255 0.63 21.17 -20.05
N GLU A 256 1.66 21.00 -20.87
CA GLU A 256 1.93 19.76 -21.63
C GLU A 256 2.19 18.57 -20.69
N GLN A 257 3.06 18.73 -19.68
CA GLN A 257 3.32 17.66 -18.70
C GLN A 257 2.05 17.29 -17.92
N VAL A 258 1.21 18.27 -17.60
CA VAL A 258 -0.07 18.02 -16.91
C VAL A 258 -1.03 17.24 -17.80
N GLU A 259 -1.11 17.57 -19.10
CA GLU A 259 -1.95 16.85 -20.07
C GLU A 259 -1.47 15.40 -20.27
N GLU A 260 -0.17 15.18 -20.40
CA GLU A 260 0.44 13.85 -20.51
C GLU A 260 0.19 13.01 -19.25
N LEU A 261 0.39 13.59 -18.06
CA LEU A 261 0.08 12.93 -16.79
C LEU A 261 -1.40 12.55 -16.70
N MET A 262 -2.32 13.46 -17.05
CA MET A 262 -3.76 13.16 -17.04
C MET A 262 -4.12 12.01 -17.96
N PHE A 263 -3.52 11.96 -19.15
CA PHE A 263 -3.71 10.86 -20.09
C PHE A 263 -3.19 9.54 -19.50
N HIS A 264 -1.92 9.50 -19.07
CA HIS A 264 -1.28 8.32 -18.50
C HIS A 264 -2.02 7.77 -17.28
N LEU A 265 -2.39 8.66 -16.35
CA LEU A 265 -3.06 8.33 -15.09
C LEU A 265 -4.56 8.06 -15.25
N SER A 266 -5.09 8.07 -16.48
CA SER A 266 -6.49 7.70 -16.73
C SER A 266 -6.74 6.23 -16.34
N PHE A 267 -7.96 5.91 -15.91
CA PHE A 267 -8.29 4.56 -15.46
C PHE A 267 -8.01 3.49 -16.53
N ALA A 268 -8.33 3.77 -17.79
CA ALA A 268 -8.11 2.83 -18.89
C ALA A 268 -6.61 2.58 -19.12
N ASN A 269 -5.79 3.62 -19.11
CA ASN A 269 -4.35 3.49 -19.32
C ASN A 269 -3.67 2.79 -18.14
N MET A 270 -3.99 3.20 -16.91
CA MET A 270 -3.50 2.52 -15.70
C MET A 270 -3.86 1.03 -15.67
N LYS A 271 -5.10 0.68 -16.04
CA LYS A 271 -5.58 -0.71 -16.06
C LYS A 271 -4.85 -1.57 -17.10
N ASN A 272 -4.50 -0.98 -18.24
CA ASN A 272 -3.83 -1.69 -19.33
C ASN A 272 -2.29 -1.60 -19.28
N ASN A 273 -1.72 -0.90 -18.29
CA ASN A 273 -0.28 -0.73 -18.18
C ASN A 273 0.37 -1.91 -17.43
N PRO A 274 1.21 -2.74 -18.08
CA PRO A 274 1.84 -3.91 -17.47
C PRO A 274 2.80 -3.56 -16.33
N ALA A 275 3.40 -2.36 -16.34
CA ALA A 275 4.28 -1.91 -15.27
C ALA A 275 3.52 -1.62 -13.95
N ILE A 276 2.18 -1.56 -13.98
CA ILE A 276 1.34 -1.10 -12.87
C ILE A 276 0.27 -2.12 -12.47
N ASN A 277 -0.36 -2.77 -13.45
CA ASN A 277 -1.56 -3.58 -13.21
C ASN A 277 -1.26 -4.93 -12.54
N GLY A 278 -0.04 -5.45 -12.67
CA GLY A 278 0.38 -6.72 -12.08
C GLY A 278 -0.34 -7.96 -12.62
N GLU A 279 -0.95 -7.88 -13.81
CA GLU A 279 -1.78 -8.97 -14.35
C GLU A 279 -0.98 -10.25 -14.63
N ASP A 280 0.28 -10.14 -15.06
CA ASP A 280 1.14 -11.31 -15.27
C ASP A 280 1.41 -12.05 -13.94
N PHE A 281 1.73 -11.31 -12.88
CA PHE A 281 1.93 -11.88 -11.54
C PHE A 281 0.63 -12.47 -10.96
N ILE A 282 -0.51 -11.82 -11.20
CA ILE A 282 -1.83 -12.35 -10.81
C ILE A 282 -2.11 -13.68 -11.49
N LYS A 283 -1.79 -13.80 -12.78
CA LYS A 283 -1.98 -15.04 -13.53
C LYS A 283 -1.16 -16.18 -12.92
N GLU A 284 0.12 -15.94 -12.64
CA GLU A 284 0.98 -16.95 -12.00
C GLU A 284 0.45 -17.38 -10.62
N VAL A 285 0.00 -16.42 -9.80
CA VAL A 285 -0.56 -16.69 -8.47
C VAL A 285 -1.84 -17.52 -8.57
N LYS A 286 -2.72 -17.19 -9.53
CA LYS A 286 -3.95 -17.95 -9.77
C LYS A 286 -3.66 -19.39 -10.18
N GLU A 287 -2.75 -19.59 -11.11
CA GLU A 287 -2.32 -20.92 -11.59
C GLU A 287 -1.67 -21.73 -10.46
N LYS A 288 -0.75 -21.13 -9.70
CA LYS A 288 0.00 -21.82 -8.63
C LYS A 288 -0.86 -22.22 -7.44
N HIS A 289 -1.92 -21.46 -7.15
CA HIS A 289 -2.75 -21.67 -5.96
C HIS A 289 -4.17 -22.16 -6.29
N ASP A 290 -4.41 -22.71 -7.48
CA ASP A 290 -5.70 -23.24 -7.93
C ASP A 290 -6.85 -22.25 -7.69
N MET A 291 -6.67 -20.99 -8.10
CA MET A 291 -7.70 -19.96 -8.00
C MET A 291 -8.52 -19.88 -9.29
N PRO A 292 -9.76 -19.34 -9.25
CA PRO A 292 -10.57 -19.18 -10.45
C PRO A 292 -9.88 -18.28 -11.50
N GLU A 293 -9.56 -18.86 -12.66
CA GLU A 293 -8.94 -18.14 -13.78
C GLU A 293 -9.91 -17.13 -14.40
N ASP A 294 -11.17 -17.54 -14.56
CA ASP A 294 -12.21 -16.80 -15.29
C ASP A 294 -13.01 -15.79 -14.44
N ASP A 295 -12.67 -15.58 -13.16
CA ASP A 295 -13.39 -14.57 -12.34
C ASP A 295 -12.91 -13.15 -12.69
N PRO A 296 -13.73 -12.33 -13.37
CA PRO A 296 -13.33 -10.99 -13.80
C PRO A 296 -13.18 -10.00 -12.63
N GLU A 297 -13.64 -10.36 -11.43
CA GLU A 297 -13.50 -9.54 -10.23
C GLU A 297 -12.18 -9.82 -9.48
N LEU A 298 -11.43 -10.86 -9.85
CA LEU A 298 -10.07 -11.15 -9.36
C LEU A 298 -9.00 -10.47 -10.21
N THR A 299 -9.02 -9.14 -10.22
CA THR A 299 -8.02 -8.25 -10.86
C THR A 299 -7.59 -7.18 -9.87
N PHE A 300 -6.38 -6.64 -10.02
CA PHE A 300 -5.86 -5.61 -9.12
C PHE A 300 -6.50 -4.23 -9.37
N ILE A 301 -6.63 -3.82 -10.65
CA ILE A 301 -7.28 -2.58 -11.07
C ILE A 301 -8.71 -2.89 -11.54
N ARG A 302 -9.64 -2.85 -10.58
CA ARG A 302 -11.00 -3.38 -10.76
C ARG A 302 -11.97 -2.44 -11.48
N LYS A 303 -12.59 -1.49 -10.74
CA LYS A 303 -13.67 -0.61 -11.24
C LYS A 303 -13.32 0.88 -11.28
N GLY A 304 -12.45 1.37 -10.39
CA GLY A 304 -12.02 2.77 -10.40
C GLY A 304 -13.15 3.81 -10.24
N GLN A 305 -14.19 3.47 -9.47
CA GLN A 305 -15.41 4.26 -9.28
C GLN A 305 -15.58 4.70 -7.82
N VAL A 306 -16.31 5.80 -7.64
CA VAL A 306 -16.79 6.33 -6.35
C VAL A 306 -18.25 5.94 -6.19
N GLY A 307 -18.64 5.50 -4.99
CA GLY A 307 -20.02 5.12 -4.69
C GLY A 307 -20.40 3.74 -5.22
N GLY A 308 -19.45 2.84 -5.43
CA GLY A 308 -19.73 1.47 -5.87
C GLY A 308 -20.36 0.59 -4.80
N TRP A 309 -20.49 1.11 -3.58
CA TRP A 309 -21.20 0.51 -2.45
C TRP A 309 -22.72 0.70 -2.47
N LYS A 310 -23.23 1.66 -3.25
CA LYS A 310 -24.66 1.97 -3.37
C LYS A 310 -25.37 0.97 -4.28
#